data_AF-A0AA42ZTU8-F1
#
_entry.id   AF-A0AA42ZTU8-F1
#
_cell.length_a   1.000
_cell.length_b   1.000
_cell.length_c   1.000
_cell.angle_alpha   90.00
_cell.angle_beta   90.00
_cell.angle_gamma   90.00
#
_symmetry.space_group_name_H-M   'P 1'
#
loop_
_entity.id
_entity.type
_entity.pdbx_description
1 polymer ?
#
loop_
_entity_poly.entity_id
_entity_poly.type
_entity_poly.pdbx_seq_one_letter_code
_entity_poly.pdbx_strand_id
1 'polypeptide(L)' 'MMEHPAFFKVVARAWSDAAYKAELLSNPAAALAKMGLSPPEGVELEVHENTARKMHLILPAAPPNYEVDEREWDAWTS' A
#
# COMPACT_ATOMS: atom_id res chain seq x y z
N MET A 1 -7.15 -8.65 3.06
CA MET A 1 -6.06 -7.85 3.64
C MET A 1 -4.76 -8.60 3.39
N MET A 2 -3.72 -7.91 2.96
CA MET A 2 -2.63 -8.43 2.12
C MET A 2 -1.61 -9.30 2.88
N GLU A 3 -2.00 -10.51 3.30
CA GLU A 3 -1.12 -11.55 3.87
C GLU A 3 -0.33 -12.24 2.75
N HIS A 4 0.40 -11.50 1.90
CA HIS A 4 1.28 -12.10 0.90
C HIS A 4 2.73 -12.03 1.40
N PRO A 5 3.40 -13.18 1.69
CA PRO A 5 4.77 -13.23 2.26
C PRO A 5 5.82 -12.43 1.48
N ALA A 6 5.53 -12.11 0.21
CA ALA A 6 6.37 -11.28 -0.64
C ALA A 6 6.46 -9.81 -0.18
N PHE A 7 5.40 -9.21 0.39
CA PHE A 7 5.44 -7.80 0.81
C PHE A 7 6.39 -7.58 1.98
N PHE A 8 6.41 -8.48 2.96
CA PHE A 8 7.37 -8.40 4.06
C PHE A 8 8.82 -8.44 3.58
N LYS A 9 9.11 -9.20 2.52
CA LYS A 9 10.45 -9.23 1.91
C LYS A 9 10.81 -7.90 1.25
N VAL A 10 9.87 -7.26 0.55
CA VAL A 10 10.07 -5.93 -0.05
C VAL A 10 10.36 -4.89 1.03
N VAL A 11 9.56 -4.87 2.10
CA VAL A 11 9.73 -3.94 3.23
C VAL A 11 11.07 -4.18 3.93
N ALA A 12 11.40 -5.42 4.25
CA ALA A 12 12.68 -5.76 4.90
C ALA A 12 13.87 -5.34 4.04
N ARG A 13 13.81 -5.57 2.72
CA ARG A 13 14.86 -5.13 1.79
C ARG A 13 15.00 -3.61 1.79
N ALA A 14 13.89 -2.88 1.71
CA ALA A 14 13.90 -1.41 1.76
C ALA A 14 14.49 -0.85 3.05
N TRP A 15 14.34 -1.53 4.19
CA TRP A 15 15.02 -1.10 5.42
C TRP A 15 16.52 -1.37 5.40
N SER A 16 16.97 -2.45 4.75
CA SER A 16 18.38 -2.83 4.70
C SER A 16 19.20 -2.21 3.56
N ASP A 17 18.55 -1.74 2.50
CA ASP A 17 19.18 -1.25 1.27
C ASP A 17 18.58 0.11 0.88
N ALA A 18 19.34 1.17 1.14
CA ALA A 18 18.91 2.54 0.89
C ALA A 18 18.74 2.85 -0.61
N ALA A 19 19.52 2.20 -1.49
CA ALA A 19 19.39 2.39 -2.93
C ALA A 19 18.11 1.74 -3.44
N TYR A 20 17.82 0.52 -2.97
CA TYR A 20 16.54 -0.14 -3.24
C TYR A 20 15.36 0.67 -2.71
N LYS A 21 15.46 1.23 -1.50
CA LYS A 21 14.42 2.07 -0.92
C LYS A 21 14.14 3.32 -1.76
N ALA A 22 15.19 4.01 -2.21
CA ALA A 22 15.05 5.20 -3.05
C ALA A 22 14.37 4.88 -4.40
N GLU A 23 14.70 3.72 -4.99
CA GLU A 23 14.02 3.24 -6.19
C GLU A 23 12.59 2.81 -5.91
N LEU A 24 12.32 2.10 -4.81
CA LEU A 24 10.97 1.70 -4.43
C LEU A 24 10.04 2.90 -4.23
N LEU A 25 10.56 4.04 -3.75
CA LEU A 25 9.79 5.27 -3.58
C LEU A 25 9.58 6.05 -4.88
N SER A 26 10.48 5.94 -5.86
CA SER A 26 10.45 6.74 -7.10
C SER A 26 9.95 5.98 -8.32
N ASN A 27 10.16 4.66 -8.37
CA ASN A 27 9.69 3.75 -9.39
C ASN A 27 9.33 2.38 -8.77
N PRO A 28 8.19 2.30 -8.06
CA PRO A 28 7.77 1.11 -7.34
C PRO A 28 7.69 -0.14 -8.21
N ALA A 29 7.18 -0.01 -9.44
CA ALA A 29 7.02 -1.13 -10.36
C ALA A 29 8.37 -1.76 -10.73
N ALA A 30 9.39 -0.95 -11.02
CA ALA A 30 10.75 -1.45 -11.30
C ALA A 30 11.37 -2.12 -10.08
N ALA A 31 11.20 -1.55 -8.89
CA ALA A 31 11.72 -2.13 -7.64
C ALA A 31 11.06 -3.47 -7.30
N LEU A 32 9.75 -3.62 -7.55
CA LEU A 32 9.04 -4.88 -7.39
C LEU A 32 9.47 -5.94 -8.41
N ALA A 33 9.72 -5.55 -9.66
CA ALA A 33 10.16 -6.46 -10.71
C ALA A 33 11.49 -7.16 -10.36
N LYS A 34 12.41 -6.48 -9.66
CA LYS A 34 13.66 -7.06 -9.14
C LYS A 34 13.45 -8.17 -8.11
N MET A 35 12.26 -8.24 -7.53
CA MET A 35 11.82 -9.27 -6.59
C MET A 35 10.93 -10.33 -7.25
N GLY A 36 10.72 -10.26 -8.58
CA GLY A 36 9.80 -11.12 -9.31
C GLY A 36 8.33 -10.81 -9.05
N LEU A 37 8.01 -9.57 -8.65
CA LEU A 37 6.67 -9.11 -8.34
C LEU A 37 6.22 -8.08 -9.39
N SER A 38 4.93 -8.09 -9.72
CA SER A 38 4.32 -7.13 -10.63
C SER A 38 2.99 -6.65 -10.07
N PRO A 39 2.67 -5.34 -10.17
CA PRO A 39 1.32 -4.86 -9.87
C PRO A 39 0.32 -5.42 -10.89
N PRO A 40 -0.99 -5.40 -10.56
CA PRO A 40 -2.03 -5.73 -11.53
C PRO A 40 -1.99 -4.80 -12.75
N GLU A 41 -2.44 -5.31 -13.89
CA GLU A 41 -2.51 -4.54 -15.13
C GLU A 41 -3.43 -3.31 -14.97
N GLY A 42 -2.99 -2.16 -15.49
CA GLY A 42 -3.75 -0.91 -15.44
C GLY A 42 -3.80 -0.23 -14.06
N VAL A 43 -3.10 -0.75 -13.05
CA VAL A 43 -3.02 -0.15 -11.71
C VAL A 43 -1.74 0.67 -11.59
N GLU A 44 -1.89 1.95 -11.27
CA GLU A 44 -0.78 2.79 -10.83
C GLU A 44 -0.38 2.42 -9.40
N LEU A 45 0.94 2.26 -9.18
CA LEU A 45 1.49 1.92 -7.88
C LEU A 45 2.27 3.11 -7.33
N GLU A 46 1.88 3.57 -6.15
CA GLU A 46 2.58 4.58 -5.37
C GLU A 46 3.01 4.00 -4.01
N VAL A 47 4.18 4.40 -3.53
CA VAL A 47 4.71 3.97 -2.22
C VAL A 47 4.96 5.20 -1.36
N HIS A 48 4.32 5.25 -0.21
CA HIS A 48 4.57 6.27 0.80
C HIS A 48 5.28 5.66 2.01
N GLU A 49 6.36 6.31 2.43
CA GLU A 49 6.99 6.02 3.70
C GLU A 49 6.32 6.80 4.83
N ASN A 50 5.82 6.09 5.84
CA ASN A 50 5.43 6.71 7.10
C ASN A 50 6.67 7.32 7.78
N THR A 51 6.52 8.55 8.27
CA THR A 51 7.54 9.23 9.08
C THR A 51 6.97 9.51 10.46
N ALA A 52 7.82 9.91 11.41
CA ALA A 52 7.36 10.27 12.76
C ALA A 52 6.32 11.41 12.81
N ARG A 53 6.09 12.11 11.68
CA ARG A 53 5.18 13.26 11.60
C ARG A 53 4.01 13.06 10.63
N LYS A 54 3.97 11.94 9.89
CA LYS A 54 2.95 11.67 8.89
C LYS A 54 2.39 10.29 9.08
N MET A 55 1.07 10.21 9.13
CA MET A 55 0.31 8.97 9.11
C MET A 55 -0.43 8.89 7.78
N HIS A 56 -0.32 7.75 7.10
CA HIS A 56 -1.05 7.45 5.90
C HIS A 56 -2.23 6.51 6.22
N LEU A 57 -3.41 6.82 5.70
CA LEU A 57 -4.58 5.94 5.73
C LEU A 57 -4.87 5.49 4.30
N ILE A 58 -5.06 4.18 4.10
CA ILE A 58 -5.54 3.65 2.82
C ILE A 58 -7.07 3.72 2.85
N LEU A 59 -7.62 4.63 2.05
CA LEU A 59 -9.06 4.69 1.80
C LEU A 59 -9.34 3.92 0.50
N PRO A 60 -9.89 2.68 0.57
CA PRO A 60 -10.26 1.95 -0.65
C PRO A 60 -11.38 2.67 -1.39
N ALA A 61 -11.50 2.41 -2.69
CA ALA A 61 -12.67 2.84 -3.45
C ALA A 61 -13.95 2.27 -2.80
N ALA A 62 -15.00 3.10 -2.75
CA ALA A 62 -16.30 2.62 -2.31
C ALA A 62 -16.76 1.48 -3.22
N PRO A 63 -17.34 0.40 -2.67
CA PRO A 63 -17.91 -0.65 -3.50
C PRO A 63 -19.02 -0.07 -4.40
N PRO A 64 -19.28 -0.68 -5.57
CA PRO A 64 -20.40 -0.26 -6.41
C PRO A 64 -21.71 -0.39 -5.63
N ASN A 65 -22.59 0.61 -5.75
CA ASN A 65 -23.87 0.71 -5.03
C ASN A 65 -23.74 0.85 -3.50
N TYR A 66 -22.64 1.45 -3.03
CA TYR A 66 -22.54 1.82 -1.62
C TYR A 66 -23.49 2.99 -1.30
N GLU A 67 -24.58 2.69 -0.60
CA GLU A 67 -25.46 3.71 0.00
C GLU A 67 -25.05 3.92 1.45
N VAL A 68 -24.83 5.17 1.81
CA VAL A 68 -24.51 5.56 3.19
C VAL A 68 -25.82 5.66 3.97
N ASP A 69 -26.05 4.76 4.92
CA ASP A 69 -26.99 5.03 6.03
C ASP A 69 -26.18 5.62 7.19
N GLU A 70 -26.31 6.94 7.41
CA GLU A 70 -25.62 7.67 8.47
C GLU A 70 -25.91 7.08 9.87
N ARG A 71 -27.00 6.32 10.04
CA ARG A 71 -27.39 5.66 11.29
C ARG A 71 -26.59 4.38 11.58
N GLU A 72 -25.87 3.85 10.59
CA GLU A 72 -25.03 2.66 10.75
C GLU A 72 -23.59 2.99 11.19
N TRP A 73 -23.18 4.26 11.18
CA TRP A 73 -21.81 4.66 11.53
C TRP A 73 -21.45 4.33 12.98
N ASP A 74 -22.40 4.53 13.90
CA ASP A 74 -22.21 4.27 15.33
C ASP A 74 -22.03 2.77 15.65
N ALA A 75 -22.51 1.88 14.77
CA ALA A 75 -22.43 0.44 14.92
C ALA A 75 -21.03 -0.13 14.63
N TRP A 76 -20.22 0.58 13.85
CA TRP A 76 -18.85 0.18 13.48
C TRP A 76 -17.77 0.79 14.38
N THR A 77 -18.12 1.76 15.22
CA THR A 77 -17.17 2.47 16.11
C THR A 77 -17.31 2.07 17.60
N SER A 78 -18.15 1.09 17.93
CA SER A 78 -18.37 0.58 19.30
C SER A 78 -17.60 -0.71 19.59
#